data_AF-T0ZCD8-F1
#
_entry.id   AF-T0ZCD8-F1
#
_cell.length_a   1.000
_cell.length_b   1.000
_cell.length_c   1.000
_cell.angle_alpha   90.00
_cell.angle_beta   90.00
_cell.angle_gamma   90.00
#
_symmetry.space_group_name_H-M   'P 1'
#
loop_
_entity.id
_entity.type
_entity.pdbx_description
1 polymer ?
#
loop_
_entity_poly.entity_id
_entity_poly.type
_entity_poly.pdbx_seq_one_letter_code
_entity_poly.pdbx_strand_id
1 'polypeptide(L)'
;KVDKGVLLGFLQKVSGYSRIQIKRLVRQSMQTGTLKRRQRTVNGFTRIYTREDVQRLAHMDELHGTLSGPATKKLCERAYTVFGQAAYQRLAGISVGHLYNPAARHPLPCRATSLREDPSLRLPHRRTP
;
A
#
# COMPACT_ATOMS: atom_id res chain seq x y z
N LYS A 1 -11.04 9.98 47.38
CA LYS A 1 -11.04 10.23 45.91
C LYS A 1 -10.34 9.08 45.19
N VAL A 2 -10.94 7.89 45.15
CA VAL A 2 -10.39 6.68 44.48
C VAL A 2 -11.28 6.25 43.29
N ASP A 3 -12.50 6.76 43.26
CA ASP A 3 -13.62 6.30 42.43
C ASP A 3 -13.44 6.58 40.95
N LYS A 4 -12.80 7.71 40.60
CA LYS A 4 -12.53 8.08 39.20
C LYS A 4 -11.51 7.14 38.55
N GLY A 5 -10.55 6.62 39.31
CA GLY A 5 -9.53 5.70 38.81
C GLY A 5 -10.13 4.33 38.49
N VAL A 6 -11.01 3.84 39.38
CA VAL A 6 -11.72 2.57 39.21
C VAL A 6 -12.66 2.62 38.00
N LEU A 7 -13.44 3.69 37.85
CA LEU A 7 -14.35 3.87 36.72
C LEU A 7 -13.60 3.89 35.37
N LEU A 8 -12.47 4.61 35.29
CA LEU A 8 -11.64 4.64 34.08
C LEU A 8 -11.02 3.26 33.78
N GLY A 9 -10.62 2.52 34.80
CA GLY A 9 -10.12 1.15 34.66
C GLY A 9 -11.18 0.18 34.18
N PHE A 10 -12.41 0.31 34.68
CA PHE A 10 -13.56 -0.46 34.22
C PHE A 10 -13.87 -0.16 32.74
N LEU A 11 -13.98 1.13 32.38
CA LEU A 11 -14.22 1.54 31.00
C LEU A 11 -13.11 1.05 30.06
N GLN A 12 -11.85 1.01 30.51
CA GLN A 12 -10.73 0.47 29.74
C GLN A 12 -10.90 -1.02 29.46
N LYS A 13 -11.29 -1.81 30.46
CA LYS A 13 -11.50 -3.26 30.30
C LYS A 13 -12.69 -3.56 29.40
N VAL A 14 -13.80 -2.85 29.55
CA VAL A 14 -15.04 -3.12 28.81
C VAL A 14 -14.98 -2.61 27.37
N SER A 15 -14.35 -1.46 27.11
CA SER A 15 -14.32 -0.85 25.77
C SER A 15 -13.09 -1.22 24.94
N GLY A 16 -12.01 -1.72 25.55
CA GLY A 16 -10.74 -2.00 24.86
C GLY A 16 -9.96 -0.74 24.46
N TYR A 17 -10.46 0.46 24.75
CA TYR A 17 -9.77 1.71 24.45
C TYR A 17 -8.65 2.00 25.45
N SER A 18 -7.60 2.67 24.98
CA SER A 18 -6.54 3.17 25.85
C SER A 18 -7.10 4.19 26.85
N ARG A 19 -6.53 4.23 28.06
CA ARG A 19 -6.87 5.20 29.12
C ARG A 19 -6.84 6.66 28.64
N ILE A 20 -5.97 6.99 27.68
CA ILE A 20 -5.90 8.32 27.06
C ILE A 20 -7.15 8.61 26.20
N GLN A 21 -7.61 7.64 25.43
CA GLN A 21 -8.81 7.76 24.58
C GLN A 21 -10.07 7.90 25.44
N ILE A 22 -10.18 7.14 26.52
CA ILE A 22 -11.31 7.22 27.45
C ILE A 22 -11.36 8.58 28.14
N LYS A 23 -10.23 9.09 28.64
CA LYS A 23 -10.16 10.45 29.19
C LYS A 23 -10.62 11.51 28.19
N ARG A 24 -10.22 11.38 26.92
CA ARG A 24 -10.68 12.26 25.84
C ARG A 24 -12.20 12.17 25.64
N LEU A 25 -12.76 10.96 25.60
CA LEU A 25 -14.19 10.74 25.42
C LEU A 25 -15.00 11.25 26.61
N VAL A 26 -14.57 10.97 27.84
CA VAL A 26 -15.22 11.48 29.06
C VAL A 26 -15.24 13.00 29.04
N ARG A 27 -14.11 13.65 28.70
CA ARG A 27 -14.06 15.12 28.57
C ARG A 27 -15.03 15.64 27.50
N GLN A 28 -15.09 14.99 26.33
CA GLN A 28 -16.00 15.35 25.26
C GLN A 28 -17.47 15.19 25.68
N SER A 29 -17.81 14.11 26.38
CA SER A 29 -19.14 13.85 26.91
C SER A 29 -19.54 14.89 27.97
N MET A 30 -18.62 15.30 28.85
CA MET A 30 -18.91 16.34 29.84
C MET A 30 -19.10 17.72 29.23
N GLN A 31 -18.44 18.01 28.10
CA GLN A 31 -18.54 19.31 27.43
C GLN A 31 -19.75 19.44 26.51
N THR A 32 -20.13 18.36 25.82
CA THR A 32 -21.15 18.40 24.76
C THR A 32 -22.40 17.58 25.11
N GLY A 33 -22.38 16.81 26.20
CA GLY A 33 -23.46 15.89 26.58
C GLY A 33 -23.64 14.69 25.65
N THR A 34 -22.96 14.66 24.50
CA THR A 34 -23.11 13.64 23.47
C THR A 34 -21.77 13.20 22.90
N LEU A 35 -21.66 11.91 22.60
CA LEU A 35 -20.51 11.32 21.93
C LEU A 35 -20.88 11.02 20.48
N LYS A 36 -20.59 11.96 19.58
CA LYS A 36 -20.77 11.74 18.13
C LYS A 36 -19.49 11.22 17.50
N ARG A 37 -19.58 10.09 16.81
CA ARG A 37 -18.48 9.57 15.98
C ARG A 37 -18.21 10.56 14.86
N ARG A 38 -17.02 11.16 14.84
CA ARG A 38 -16.58 11.96 13.69
C ARG A 38 -16.16 11.01 12.57
N GLN A 39 -16.68 11.25 11.37
CA GLN A 39 -16.18 10.59 10.17
C GLN A 39 -14.70 10.93 10.02
N ARG A 40 -13.86 9.90 10.02
CA ARG A 40 -12.44 10.05 9.70
C ARG A 40 -12.31 9.90 8.20
N THR A 41 -12.07 11.00 7.50
CA THR A 41 -11.52 10.92 6.15
C THR A 41 -10.14 10.27 6.26
N VAL A 42 -10.03 9.05 5.74
CA VAL A 42 -8.72 8.46 5.48
C VAL A 42 -8.21 9.20 4.26
N ASN A 43 -7.38 10.22 4.47
CA ASN A 43 -6.56 10.78 3.40
C ASN A 43 -5.59 9.67 3.00
N GLY A 44 -6.06 8.75 2.16
CA GLY A 44 -5.23 7.71 1.59
C GLY A 44 -4.17 8.34 0.70
N PHE A 45 -3.03 7.68 0.56
CA PHE A 45 -2.03 8.09 -0.42
C PHE A 45 -2.66 8.08 -1.82
N THR A 46 -2.49 9.17 -2.57
CA THR A 46 -2.95 9.26 -3.96
C THR A 46 -2.30 8.15 -4.79
N ARG A 47 -3.11 7.32 -5.44
CA ARG A 47 -2.63 6.20 -6.23
C ARG A 47 -2.23 6.70 -7.63
N ILE A 48 -0.93 6.65 -7.95
CA ILE A 48 -0.38 7.09 -9.24
C ILE A 48 -0.48 5.99 -10.32
N TYR A 49 -0.39 4.72 -9.93
CA TYR A 49 -0.42 3.55 -10.84
C TYR A 49 -1.79 2.92 -10.96
N THR A 50 -2.12 2.47 -12.16
CA THR A 50 -3.35 1.73 -12.45
C THR A 50 -3.27 0.29 -11.94
N ARG A 51 -4.31 -0.51 -12.17
CA ARG A 51 -4.27 -1.95 -11.88
C ARG A 51 -3.33 -2.70 -12.83
N GLU A 52 -3.23 -2.25 -14.08
CA GLU A 52 -2.36 -2.86 -15.08
C GLU A 52 -0.87 -2.71 -14.71
N ASP A 53 -0.50 -1.55 -14.17
CA ASP A 53 0.88 -1.31 -13.71
C ASP A 53 1.28 -2.28 -12.59
N VAL A 54 0.34 -2.61 -11.68
CA VAL A 54 0.56 -3.60 -10.62
C VAL A 54 0.75 -5.01 -11.19
N GLN A 55 -0.04 -5.37 -12.20
CA GLN A 55 0.11 -6.66 -12.88
C GLN A 55 1.46 -6.78 -13.61
N ARG A 56 1.91 -5.71 -14.28
CA ARG A 56 3.23 -5.67 -14.93
C ARG A 56 4.37 -5.78 -13.93
N LEU A 57 4.26 -5.11 -12.79
CA LEU A 57 5.24 -5.24 -11.71
C LEU A 57 5.27 -6.66 -11.13
N ALA A 58 4.11 -7.31 -10.97
CA ALA A 58 4.05 -8.71 -10.54
C ALA A 58 4.69 -9.66 -11.55
N HIS A 59 4.44 -9.46 -12.85
CA HIS A 59 5.06 -10.25 -13.91
C HIS A 59 6.58 -10.07 -13.94
N MET A 60 7.07 -8.84 -13.74
CA MET A 60 8.49 -8.54 -13.61
C MET A 60 9.14 -9.24 -12.41
N ASP A 61 8.44 -9.30 -11.28
CA ASP A 61 8.92 -10.00 -10.07
C ASP A 61 8.94 -11.53 -10.28
N GLU A 62 7.96 -12.08 -10.99
CA GLU A 62 7.92 -13.51 -11.35
C GLU A 62 9.07 -13.89 -12.30
N LEU A 63 9.38 -13.04 -13.29
CA LEU A 63 10.46 -13.28 -14.25
C LEU A 63 11.87 -13.15 -13.67
N HIS A 64 12.06 -12.27 -12.68
CA HIS A 64 13.40 -11.92 -12.17
C HIS A 64 13.65 -12.33 -10.71
N GLY A 65 12.67 -12.96 -10.06
CA GLY A 65 12.67 -13.22 -8.63
C GLY A 65 12.42 -11.96 -7.81
N THR A 66 12.31 -12.10 -6.49
CA THR A 66 12.04 -10.96 -5.59
C THR A 66 13.16 -9.91 -5.67
N LEU A 67 12.91 -8.83 -6.42
CA LEU A 67 13.89 -7.77 -6.66
C LEU A 67 13.77 -6.64 -5.64
N SER A 68 14.90 -5.98 -5.37
CA SER A 68 14.88 -4.71 -4.64
C SER A 68 14.17 -3.63 -5.47
N GLY A 69 13.48 -2.69 -4.81
CA GLY A 69 12.80 -1.57 -5.50
C GLY A 69 13.68 -0.81 -6.51
N PRO A 70 14.96 -0.48 -6.20
CA PRO A 70 15.87 0.12 -7.18
C PRO A 70 16.13 -0.74 -8.42
N ALA A 71 16.24 -2.07 -8.24
CA ALA A 71 16.45 -3.00 -9.36
C ALA A 71 15.21 -3.08 -10.24
N THR A 72 14.02 -3.18 -9.65
CA THR A 72 12.74 -3.14 -10.38
C THR A 72 12.61 -1.85 -11.19
N LYS A 73 12.94 -0.70 -10.59
CA LYS A 73 12.93 0.59 -11.28
C LYS A 73 13.85 0.58 -12.51
N LYS A 74 15.10 0.12 -12.35
CA LYS A 74 16.08 0.05 -13.44
C LYS A 74 15.63 -0.88 -14.57
N LEU A 75 14.94 -1.96 -14.25
CA LEU A 75 14.39 -2.83 -15.28
C LEU A 75 13.22 -2.18 -16.02
N CYS A 76 12.30 -1.50 -15.32
CA CYS A 76 11.23 -0.74 -15.99
C CYS A 76 11.78 0.38 -16.86
N GLU A 77 12.81 1.10 -16.41
CA GLU A 77 13.53 2.09 -17.23
C GLU A 77 14.10 1.45 -18.51
N ARG A 78 14.73 0.28 -18.40
CA ARG A 78 15.28 -0.44 -19.57
C ARG A 78 14.20 -1.01 -20.49
N ALA A 79 13.12 -1.55 -19.93
CA ALA A 79 11.94 -2.01 -20.69
C ALA A 79 11.40 -0.91 -21.59
N TYR A 80 11.32 0.32 -21.07
CA TYR A 80 10.87 1.46 -21.85
C TYR A 80 11.92 1.99 -22.83
N THR A 81 13.14 2.27 -22.36
CA THR A 81 14.18 2.98 -23.14
C THR A 81 14.93 2.09 -24.14
N VAL A 82 15.23 0.85 -23.76
CA VAL A 82 16.02 -0.09 -24.57
C VAL A 82 15.12 -0.99 -25.40
N PHE A 83 14.02 -1.47 -24.80
CA PHE A 83 13.11 -2.41 -25.47
C PHE A 83 11.88 -1.73 -26.09
N GLY A 84 11.73 -0.41 -25.93
CA GLY A 84 10.63 0.35 -26.55
C GLY A 84 9.23 -0.02 -26.04
N GLN A 85 9.13 -0.72 -24.91
CA GLN A 85 7.85 -1.18 -24.38
C GLN A 85 7.10 -0.02 -23.73
N ALA A 86 6.20 0.62 -24.48
CA ALA A 86 5.39 1.76 -24.03
C ALA A 86 4.57 1.47 -22.75
N ALA A 87 4.23 0.19 -22.52
CA ALA A 87 3.55 -0.27 -21.31
C ALA A 87 4.32 0.04 -20.00
N TYR A 88 5.65 0.21 -20.07
CA TYR A 88 6.49 0.55 -18.92
C TYR A 88 6.82 2.04 -18.81
N GLN A 89 6.33 2.89 -19.73
CA GLN A 89 6.61 4.34 -19.73
C GLN A 89 6.23 5.00 -18.41
N ARG A 90 5.03 4.67 -17.89
CA ARG A 90 4.57 5.19 -16.60
C ARG A 90 5.43 4.67 -15.46
N LEU A 91 5.76 3.38 -15.47
CA LEU A 91 6.58 2.73 -14.44
C LEU A 91 8.03 3.27 -14.40
N ALA A 92 8.59 3.67 -15.54
CA ALA A 92 9.92 4.26 -15.63
C ALA A 92 10.01 5.64 -14.94
N GLY A 93 8.92 6.41 -14.91
CA GLY A 93 8.87 7.73 -14.27
C GLY A 93 8.71 7.69 -12.74
N ILE A 94 8.50 6.51 -12.14
CA ILE A 94 8.14 6.39 -10.73
C ILE A 94 9.39 6.40 -9.83
N SER A 95 9.30 7.04 -8.66
CA SER A 95 10.36 7.01 -7.65
C SER A 95 10.39 5.67 -6.90
N VAL A 96 11.55 5.27 -6.41
CA VAL A 96 11.70 4.01 -5.64
C VAL A 96 10.76 3.97 -4.42
N GLY A 97 10.51 5.12 -3.77
CA GLY A 97 9.57 5.20 -2.65
C GLY A 97 8.13 4.80 -3.01
N HIS A 98 7.71 5.03 -4.25
CA HIS A 98 6.39 4.63 -4.73
C HIS A 98 6.24 3.11 -4.91
N LEU A 99 7.34 2.38 -5.13
CA LEU A 99 7.34 0.91 -5.19
C LEU A 99 7.15 0.27 -3.82
N TYR A 100 7.55 0.96 -2.75
CA TYR A 100 7.38 0.48 -1.37
C TYR A 100 6.07 0.88 -0.72
N ASN A 101 5.23 1.67 -1.41
CA ASN A 101 3.93 2.03 -0.87
C ASN A 101 3.08 0.76 -0.69
N PRO A 102 2.56 0.45 0.50
CA PRO A 102 1.75 -0.75 0.74
C PRO A 102 0.47 -0.79 -0.10
N ALA A 103 -0.02 0.37 -0.58
CA ALA A 103 -1.13 0.44 -1.54
C ALA A 103 -0.77 -0.09 -2.95
N ALA A 104 0.52 -0.22 -3.28
CA ALA A 104 1.02 -0.90 -4.47
C ALA A 104 1.10 -2.41 -4.28
N ARG A 105 1.37 -2.86 -3.04
CA ARG A 105 1.66 -4.26 -2.71
C ARG A 105 0.41 -5.15 -2.55
N HIS A 106 -0.78 -4.56 -2.43
CA HIS A 106 -2.06 -5.28 -2.50
C HIS A 106 -3.02 -4.55 -3.46
N PRO A 107 -3.69 -5.27 -4.39
CA PRO A 107 -4.19 -6.62 -4.21
C PRO A 107 -3.57 -7.60 -5.23
N LEU A 108 -2.94 -8.67 -4.75
CA LEU A 108 -2.89 -9.90 -5.54
C LEU A 108 -4.34 -10.39 -5.65
N PRO A 109 -4.98 -10.41 -6.84
CA PRO A 109 -6.19 -11.18 -6.99
C PRO A 109 -5.82 -12.65 -6.80
N CYS A 110 -6.50 -13.31 -5.85
CA CYS A 110 -6.45 -14.75 -5.74
C CYS A 110 -6.93 -15.35 -7.08
N ARG A 111 -5.99 -16.01 -7.77
CA ARG A 111 -6.17 -17.06 -8.79
C ARG A 111 -6.55 -16.65 -10.24
N ALA A 112 -5.58 -16.94 -11.11
CA ALA A 112 -5.68 -17.58 -12.43
C ALA A 112 -6.71 -17.03 -13.44
N THR A 113 -6.22 -16.20 -14.35
CA THR A 113 -6.62 -16.30 -15.77
C THR A 113 -5.36 -16.25 -16.60
N SER A 114 -5.18 -17.29 -17.40
CA SER A 114 -4.13 -17.45 -18.41
C SER A 114 -3.91 -16.15 -19.17
N LEU A 115 -2.86 -15.40 -18.82
CA LEU A 115 -2.28 -14.46 -19.75
C LEU A 115 -1.73 -15.32 -20.89
N ARG A 116 -2.37 -15.21 -22.05
CA ARG A 116 -1.72 -15.53 -23.32
C ARG A 116 -0.33 -14.92 -23.24
N GLU A 117 0.71 -15.74 -23.38
CA GLU A 117 2.07 -15.21 -23.39
C GLU A 117 2.16 -14.15 -24.49
N ASP A 118 2.21 -12.87 -24.10
CA ASP A 118 2.48 -11.79 -25.03
C ASP A 118 3.97 -11.88 -25.36
N PRO A 119 4.37 -12.29 -26.57
CA PRO A 119 5.77 -12.54 -26.90
C PRO A 119 6.61 -11.26 -26.83
N SER A 120 5.96 -10.09 -26.87
CA SER A 120 6.54 -8.76 -26.78
C SER A 120 7.08 -8.40 -25.38
N LEU A 121 6.69 -9.15 -24.33
CA LEU A 121 7.09 -8.91 -22.94
C LEU A 121 8.28 -9.78 -22.48
N ARG A 122 8.80 -10.68 -23.34
CA ARG A 122 10.03 -11.43 -23.05
C ARG A 122 11.23 -10.49 -23.01
N LEU A 123 11.63 -10.08 -21.81
CA LEU A 123 12.88 -9.35 -21.63
C LEU A 123 14.06 -10.31 -21.88
N PRO A 124 14.95 -10.03 -22.84
CA PRO A 124 16.10 -10.87 -23.06
C PRO A 124 17.01 -10.86 -21.83
N HIS A 125 17.39 -12.06 -21.38
CA HIS A 125 18.30 -12.24 -20.26
C HIS A 125 19.66 -11.58 -20.52
N ARG A 126 20.30 -11.16 -19.43
CA ARG A 126 21.59 -10.46 -19.41
C ARG A 126 22.59 -11.13 -20.36
N ARG A 127 23.02 -10.41 -21.40
CA ARG A 127 24.36 -10.64 -21.97
C ARG A 127 25.35 -10.12 -20.94
N THR A 128 25.96 -11.02 -20.19
CA THR A 128 27.18 -10.72 -19.46
C THR A 128 28.29 -10.43 -20.46
N PRO A 129 29.18 -9.45 -20.20
CA PRO A 129 30.41 -9.30 -20.97
C PRO A 129 31.33 -10.52 -20.80
#